data_AF-A0A6P1W2K2-F1
#
_entry.id   AF-A0A6P1W2K2-F1
#
_cell.length_a   1.000
_cell.length_b   1.000
_cell.length_c   1.000
_cell.angle_alpha   90.00
_cell.angle_beta   90.00
_cell.angle_gamma   90.00
#
_symmetry.space_group_name_H-M   'P 1'
#
loop_
_entity.id
_entity.type
_entity.pdbx_description
1 polymer ?
#
loop_
_entity_poly.entity_id
_entity_poly.type
_entity_poly.pdbx_seq_one_letter_code
_entity_poly.pdbx_strand_id
1 'polypeptide(L)'
;MKPFVQLVCICLITLLALAQACTPVDKGPNTKVDKKGGYKNLKLDAPYDSLKKLVTLNQTLDDPCTATKKFEITTEPYTTLSTIRLDKVEVEFVRDSLYRVILHKRYSYQVDRELHETYRAQFGQPSEERMTLAGTKYTTYKWIGAEAYIYIIQRDHADLDIEYGSFQGRDRSIDEAEKCAQRKLEKGDNI
;
A
#
# COMPACT_ATOMS: atom_id res chain seq x y z
N MET A 1 74.62 -18.96 -15.63
CA MET A 1 73.85 -17.70 -15.49
C MET A 1 72.49 -17.87 -16.15
N LYS A 2 71.44 -18.17 -15.36
CA LYS A 2 70.02 -18.10 -15.77
C LYS A 2 69.18 -17.82 -14.52
N PRO A 3 68.46 -16.70 -14.47
CA PRO A 3 67.19 -16.66 -13.75
C PRO A 3 66.14 -15.98 -14.63
N PHE A 4 65.26 -16.73 -15.27
CA PHE A 4 64.16 -16.15 -16.06
C PHE A 4 62.85 -16.94 -16.00
N VAL A 5 62.71 -17.90 -15.09
CA VAL A 5 61.55 -18.81 -15.08
C VAL A 5 60.60 -18.57 -13.89
N GLN A 6 60.93 -17.66 -12.97
CA GLN A 6 60.21 -17.56 -11.68
C GLN A 6 59.38 -16.29 -11.49
N LEU A 7 59.07 -15.55 -12.56
CA LEU A 7 58.24 -14.34 -12.49
C LEU A 7 56.92 -14.41 -13.27
N VAL A 8 56.61 -15.52 -13.94
CA VAL A 8 55.39 -15.62 -14.77
C VAL A 8 54.20 -16.23 -14.02
N CYS A 9 54.44 -17.01 -12.95
CA CYS A 9 53.33 -17.67 -12.23
C CYS A 9 52.59 -16.78 -11.21
N ILE A 10 53.14 -15.63 -10.81
CA ILE A 10 52.47 -14.77 -9.81
C ILE A 10 51.45 -13.81 -10.45
N CYS A 11 51.58 -13.50 -11.75
CA CYS A 11 50.58 -12.69 -12.47
C CYS A 11 49.33 -13.46 -12.90
N LEU A 12 49.38 -14.79 -12.99
CA LEU A 12 48.22 -15.58 -13.45
C LEU A 12 47.20 -15.84 -12.33
N ILE A 13 47.63 -15.84 -11.06
CA ILE A 13 46.74 -16.14 -9.92
C ILE A 13 45.97 -14.89 -9.48
N THR A 14 46.48 -13.69 -9.72
CA THR A 14 45.76 -12.43 -9.43
C THR A 14 44.71 -12.09 -10.50
N LEU A 15 44.85 -12.58 -11.74
CA LEU A 15 43.83 -12.36 -12.78
C LEU A 15 42.62 -13.29 -12.67
N LEU A 16 42.74 -14.48 -12.06
CA LEU A 16 41.58 -15.37 -11.85
C LEU A 16 40.71 -14.98 -10.64
N ALA A 17 41.23 -14.18 -9.69
CA ALA A 17 40.45 -13.70 -8.55
C ALA A 17 39.55 -12.48 -8.88
N LEU A 18 39.81 -11.80 -10.01
CA LEU A 18 39.02 -10.63 -10.46
C LEU A 18 37.91 -10.98 -11.46
N ALA A 19 37.83 -12.24 -11.92
CA ALA A 19 36.81 -12.68 -12.89
C ALA A 19 35.49 -13.14 -12.24
N GLN A 20 35.37 -13.14 -10.90
CA GLN A 20 34.13 -13.52 -10.19
C GLN A 20 33.29 -12.33 -9.70
N ALA A 21 33.68 -11.09 -9.99
CA ALA A 21 32.99 -9.89 -9.49
C ALA A 21 31.98 -9.26 -10.48
N CYS A 22 31.59 -9.94 -11.55
CA CYS A 22 30.56 -9.47 -12.47
C CYS A 22 29.64 -10.63 -12.88
N THR A 23 28.96 -11.25 -11.92
CA THR A 23 27.68 -11.87 -12.26
C THR A 23 26.71 -10.72 -12.56
N PRO A 24 26.15 -10.61 -13.77
CA PRO A 24 25.00 -9.73 -13.95
C PRO A 24 23.94 -10.24 -12.98
N VAL A 25 23.54 -9.36 -12.04
CA VAL A 25 22.37 -9.59 -11.20
C VAL A 25 21.25 -10.02 -12.14
N ASP A 26 20.83 -11.26 -11.96
CA ASP A 26 19.74 -11.88 -12.66
C ASP A 26 18.56 -10.91 -12.61
N LYS A 27 18.28 -10.26 -13.74
CA LYS A 27 17.06 -9.46 -13.89
C LYS A 27 15.95 -10.48 -13.96
N GLY A 28 15.41 -10.83 -12.79
CA GLY A 28 14.17 -11.58 -12.67
C GLY A 28 13.10 -11.01 -13.59
N PRO A 29 12.15 -11.84 -14.03
CA PRO A 29 11.23 -11.46 -15.09
C PRO A 29 10.38 -10.26 -14.66
N ASN A 30 10.50 -9.15 -15.40
CA ASN A 30 9.59 -8.01 -15.41
C ASN A 30 9.56 -7.04 -14.19
N THR A 31 10.70 -6.51 -13.75
CA THR A 31 10.72 -5.19 -13.09
C THR A 31 10.63 -4.06 -14.12
N LYS A 32 9.45 -3.88 -14.71
CA LYS A 32 9.05 -2.64 -15.39
C LYS A 32 7.68 -2.18 -14.89
N VAL A 33 7.56 -1.93 -13.58
CA VAL A 33 6.58 -0.96 -13.09
C VAL A 33 7.26 -0.08 -12.05
N ASP A 34 7.94 0.94 -12.54
CA ASP A 34 8.21 2.11 -11.72
C ASP A 34 8.40 3.33 -12.63
N LYS A 35 7.49 4.30 -12.50
CA LYS A 35 7.83 5.70 -12.85
C LYS A 35 7.19 6.76 -11.97
N LYS A 36 6.17 6.48 -11.15
CA LYS A 36 5.66 7.44 -10.14
C LYS A 36 4.92 6.75 -9.00
N GLY A 37 5.54 5.83 -8.23
CA GLY A 37 5.10 5.42 -6.86
C GLY A 37 3.64 5.00 -6.60
N GLY A 38 2.74 5.01 -7.59
CA GLY A 38 1.30 4.79 -7.48
C GLY A 38 0.64 5.47 -6.29
N TYR A 39 -0.25 4.73 -5.63
CA TYR A 39 -0.90 5.14 -4.38
C TYR A 39 0.11 5.47 -3.25
N LYS A 40 1.37 5.02 -3.32
CA LYS A 40 2.38 5.30 -2.30
C LYS A 40 2.86 6.75 -2.33
N ASN A 41 2.62 7.46 -3.42
CA ASN A 41 2.87 8.90 -3.51
C ASN A 41 1.73 9.73 -2.89
N LEU A 42 0.65 9.08 -2.44
CA LEU A 42 -0.42 9.76 -1.72
C LEU A 42 0.05 9.99 -0.29
N LYS A 43 0.25 11.27 0.03
CA LYS A 43 0.64 11.66 1.39
C LYS A 43 -0.60 11.62 2.28
N LEU A 44 -0.57 10.76 3.29
CA LEU A 44 -1.57 10.75 4.35
C LEU A 44 -1.57 12.09 5.09
N ASP A 45 -2.75 12.44 5.61
CA ASP A 45 -3.11 13.70 6.24
C ASP A 45 -2.96 14.96 5.35
N ALA A 46 -2.60 14.79 4.08
CA ALA A 46 -2.52 15.88 3.12
C ALA A 46 -3.92 16.44 2.80
N PRO A 47 -4.02 17.76 2.52
CA PRO A 47 -5.30 18.36 2.16
C PRO A 47 -5.79 17.87 0.78
N TYR A 48 -7.11 17.86 0.58
CA TYR A 48 -7.76 17.55 -0.69
C TYR A 48 -7.13 18.29 -1.88
N ASP A 49 -6.81 19.56 -1.68
CA ASP A 49 -6.20 20.42 -2.70
C ASP A 49 -4.82 19.96 -3.18
N SER A 50 -4.08 19.22 -2.35
CA SER A 50 -2.82 18.60 -2.77
C SER A 50 -3.09 17.38 -3.65
N LEU A 51 -4.14 16.61 -3.35
CA LEU A 51 -4.46 15.40 -4.10
C LEU A 51 -5.09 15.69 -5.47
N LYS A 52 -6.05 16.63 -5.53
CA LYS A 52 -6.79 16.94 -6.77
C LYS A 52 -5.91 17.49 -7.91
N LYS A 53 -4.68 17.90 -7.59
CA LYS A 53 -3.65 18.34 -8.55
C LYS A 53 -2.88 17.18 -9.17
N LEU A 54 -2.91 16.01 -8.54
CA LEU A 54 -2.10 14.84 -8.91
C LEU A 54 -2.93 13.77 -9.62
N VAL A 55 -4.21 13.66 -9.29
CA VAL A 55 -5.11 12.61 -9.77
C VAL A 55 -6.49 13.15 -10.12
N THR A 56 -7.15 12.45 -11.03
CA THR A 56 -8.58 12.58 -11.30
C THR A 56 -9.36 11.86 -10.21
N LEU A 57 -10.26 12.60 -9.56
CA LEU A 57 -11.11 12.13 -8.48
C LEU A 57 -12.57 12.15 -8.92
N ASN A 58 -13.27 11.03 -8.72
CA ASN A 58 -14.72 10.96 -8.86
C ASN A 58 -15.36 10.78 -7.48
N GLN A 59 -16.20 11.71 -7.04
CA GLN A 59 -16.80 11.63 -5.70
C GLN A 59 -17.83 10.50 -5.64
N THR A 60 -17.66 9.61 -4.66
CA THR A 60 -18.54 8.45 -4.43
C THR A 60 -19.36 8.57 -3.15
N LEU A 61 -18.93 9.41 -2.20
CA LEU A 61 -19.65 9.70 -0.97
C LEU A 61 -19.39 11.15 -0.53
N ASP A 62 -20.42 11.79 0.00
CA ASP A 62 -20.35 13.06 0.73
C ASP A 62 -21.29 12.98 1.93
N ASP A 63 -20.71 12.78 3.12
CA ASP A 63 -21.42 12.74 4.40
C ASP A 63 -21.10 14.01 5.19
N PRO A 64 -21.98 15.03 5.15
CA PRO A 64 -21.77 16.27 5.88
C PRO A 64 -21.86 16.09 7.39
N CYS A 65 -22.50 15.03 7.89
CA CYS A 65 -22.64 14.82 9.33
C CYS A 65 -21.32 14.38 9.95
N THR A 66 -20.63 13.43 9.32
CA THR A 66 -19.30 12.94 9.75
C THR A 66 -18.15 13.72 9.10
N ALA A 67 -18.48 14.76 8.31
CA ALA A 67 -17.54 15.50 7.49
C ALA A 67 -16.68 14.58 6.61
N THR A 68 -17.24 13.49 6.10
CA THR A 68 -16.49 12.47 5.36
C THR A 68 -16.77 12.59 3.86
N LYS A 69 -15.72 12.55 3.05
CA LYS A 69 -15.83 12.44 1.59
C LYS A 69 -15.04 11.26 1.07
N LYS A 70 -15.62 10.49 0.16
CA LYS A 70 -14.92 9.42 -0.56
C LYS A 70 -14.84 9.75 -2.02
N PHE A 71 -13.70 9.43 -2.61
CA PHE A 71 -13.45 9.57 -4.03
C PHE A 71 -12.83 8.31 -4.59
N GLU A 72 -13.18 7.98 -5.82
CA GLU A 72 -12.47 7.00 -6.63
C GLU A 72 -11.37 7.71 -7.45
N ILE A 73 -10.18 7.13 -7.47
CA ILE A 73 -9.08 7.57 -8.34
C ILE A 73 -9.18 6.82 -9.67
N THR A 74 -9.26 7.56 -10.78
CA THR A 74 -9.32 6.98 -12.14
C THR A 74 -8.01 7.14 -12.93
N THR A 75 -7.01 7.81 -12.36
CA THR A 75 -5.70 8.05 -13.01
C THR A 75 -4.82 6.80 -12.99
N GLU A 76 -4.48 6.30 -14.18
CA GLU A 76 -3.88 4.97 -14.40
C GLU A 76 -2.65 4.62 -13.53
N PRO A 77 -1.66 5.52 -13.31
CA PRO A 77 -0.53 5.23 -12.42
C PRO A 77 -0.91 4.86 -10.99
N TYR A 78 -2.07 5.32 -10.52
CA TYR A 78 -2.56 5.09 -9.15
C TYR A 78 -3.45 3.86 -9.05
N THR A 79 -3.89 3.30 -10.18
CA THR A 79 -4.72 2.08 -10.26
C THR A 79 -3.90 0.82 -10.50
N THR A 80 -2.58 0.90 -10.36
CA THR A 80 -1.64 -0.20 -10.62
C THR A 80 -0.62 -0.29 -9.50
N LEU A 81 -0.38 -1.50 -8.98
CA LEU A 81 0.62 -1.80 -7.96
C LEU A 81 1.54 -2.91 -8.47
N SER A 82 2.82 -2.59 -8.74
CA SER A 82 3.69 -3.54 -9.44
C SER A 82 2.98 -4.00 -10.73
N THR A 83 2.91 -5.30 -11.00
CA THR A 83 2.24 -5.87 -12.17
C THR A 83 0.72 -6.02 -11.99
N ILE A 84 0.18 -5.66 -10.83
CA ILE A 84 -1.22 -5.87 -10.45
C ILE A 84 -2.04 -4.63 -10.82
N ARG A 85 -2.96 -4.79 -11.77
CA ARG A 85 -4.01 -3.80 -12.04
C ARG A 85 -5.11 -3.93 -10.98
N LEU A 86 -5.40 -2.85 -10.27
CA LEU A 86 -6.45 -2.79 -9.25
C LEU A 86 -7.82 -2.66 -9.91
N ASP A 87 -8.85 -3.21 -9.25
CA ASP A 87 -10.21 -3.11 -9.77
C ASP A 87 -10.82 -1.74 -9.42
N LYS A 88 -10.46 -1.20 -8.26
CA LYS A 88 -10.85 0.13 -7.80
C LYS A 88 -9.84 0.69 -6.79
N VAL A 89 -9.68 2.01 -6.77
CA VAL A 89 -8.88 2.71 -5.76
C VAL A 89 -9.71 3.84 -5.17
N GLU A 90 -9.97 3.76 -3.88
CA GLU A 90 -10.69 4.79 -3.14
C GLU A 90 -9.78 5.56 -2.21
N VAL A 91 -10.11 6.82 -2.01
CA VAL A 91 -9.50 7.70 -1.02
C VAL A 91 -10.59 8.31 -0.18
N GLU A 92 -10.32 8.43 1.11
CA GLU A 92 -11.27 8.95 2.08
C GLU A 92 -10.67 10.10 2.87
N PHE A 93 -11.45 11.17 2.90
CA PHE A 93 -11.15 12.42 3.55
C PHE A 93 -12.08 12.61 4.73
N VAL A 94 -11.53 13.09 5.84
CA VAL A 94 -12.33 13.63 6.94
C VAL A 94 -12.00 15.11 7.10
N ARG A 95 -13.06 15.91 7.06
CA ARG A 95 -13.07 17.34 6.77
C ARG A 95 -12.45 17.60 5.40
N ASP A 96 -11.13 17.75 5.34
CA ASP A 96 -10.38 17.98 4.10
C ASP A 96 -9.01 17.26 4.09
N SER A 97 -8.72 16.37 5.05
CA SER A 97 -7.45 15.62 5.08
C SER A 97 -7.65 14.18 4.66
N LEU A 98 -6.82 13.70 3.73
CA LEU A 98 -6.77 12.31 3.29
C LEU A 98 -6.30 11.44 4.46
N TYR A 99 -7.13 10.56 5.00
CA TYR A 99 -6.65 9.68 6.08
C TYR A 99 -6.54 8.21 5.69
N ARG A 100 -7.26 7.79 4.64
CA ARG A 100 -7.32 6.40 4.22
C ARG A 100 -7.33 6.28 2.69
N VAL A 101 -6.54 5.34 2.20
CA VAL A 101 -6.54 4.84 0.82
C VAL A 101 -6.96 3.38 0.86
N ILE A 102 -7.91 2.99 0.03
CA ILE A 102 -8.42 1.62 -0.06
C ILE A 102 -8.20 1.12 -1.49
N LEU A 103 -7.47 0.01 -1.62
CA LEU A 103 -7.22 -0.65 -2.90
C LEU A 103 -8.06 -1.91 -2.96
N HIS A 104 -8.91 -2.03 -3.97
CA HIS A 104 -9.78 -3.19 -4.15
C HIS A 104 -9.24 -4.09 -5.25
N LYS A 105 -9.19 -5.38 -4.94
CA LYS A 105 -8.84 -6.40 -5.92
C LYS A 105 -9.57 -7.71 -5.65
N ARG A 106 -10.12 -8.33 -6.69
CA ARG A 106 -10.58 -9.72 -6.59
C ARG A 106 -9.42 -10.63 -6.20
N TYR A 107 -9.69 -11.50 -5.24
CA TYR A 107 -8.68 -12.43 -4.75
C TYR A 107 -8.21 -13.35 -5.88
N SER A 108 -6.90 -13.51 -5.95
CA SER A 108 -6.29 -14.69 -6.57
C SER A 108 -5.04 -15.03 -5.77
N TYR A 109 -4.70 -16.32 -5.72
CA TYR A 109 -3.53 -16.79 -4.98
C TYR A 109 -2.24 -16.07 -5.42
N GLN A 110 -2.10 -15.79 -6.72
CA GLN A 110 -0.93 -15.09 -7.25
C GLN A 110 -0.86 -13.63 -6.77
N VAL A 111 -1.98 -12.91 -6.82
CA VAL A 111 -2.09 -11.51 -6.38
C VAL A 111 -1.80 -11.41 -4.88
N ASP A 112 -2.45 -12.27 -4.09
CA ASP A 112 -2.27 -12.31 -2.64
C ASP A 112 -0.80 -12.53 -2.26
N ARG A 113 -0.14 -13.48 -2.92
CA ARG A 113 1.29 -13.74 -2.72
C ARG A 113 2.17 -12.54 -3.10
N GLU A 114 1.98 -11.95 -4.27
CA GLU A 114 2.78 -10.80 -4.74
C GLU A 114 2.61 -9.58 -3.81
N LEU A 115 1.40 -9.33 -3.31
CA LEU A 115 1.14 -8.28 -2.33
C LEU A 115 1.87 -8.55 -1.02
N HIS A 116 1.74 -9.76 -0.46
CA HIS A 116 2.41 -10.13 0.77
C HIS A 116 3.94 -10.06 0.65
N GLU A 117 4.52 -10.52 -0.46
CA GLU A 117 5.95 -10.40 -0.73
C GLU A 117 6.38 -8.93 -0.78
N THR A 118 5.62 -8.08 -1.49
CA THR A 118 5.88 -6.64 -1.62
C THR A 118 5.88 -5.94 -0.26
N TYR A 119 4.85 -6.18 0.56
CA TYR A 119 4.72 -5.53 1.86
C TYR A 119 5.69 -6.09 2.89
N ARG A 120 5.99 -7.40 2.86
CA ARG A 120 7.01 -7.99 3.75
C ARG A 120 8.40 -7.43 3.50
N ALA A 121 8.77 -7.25 2.23
CA ALA A 121 10.06 -6.65 1.88
C ALA A 121 10.21 -5.21 2.39
N GLN A 122 9.10 -4.48 2.53
CA GLN A 122 9.09 -3.06 2.89
C GLN A 122 8.90 -2.82 4.40
N PHE A 123 8.08 -3.64 5.06
CA PHE A 123 7.60 -3.38 6.42
C PHE A 123 7.84 -4.54 7.39
N GLY A 124 8.49 -5.62 6.95
CA GLY A 124 8.74 -6.80 7.78
C GLY A 124 7.53 -7.74 7.87
N GLN A 125 7.49 -8.61 8.89
CA GLN A 125 6.40 -9.58 9.01
C GLN A 125 5.12 -8.92 9.58
N PRO A 126 3.95 -9.18 8.98
CA PRO A 126 2.69 -8.71 9.55
C PRO A 126 2.28 -9.52 10.77
N SER A 127 1.42 -8.96 11.62
CA SER A 127 0.57 -9.75 12.49
C SER A 127 -0.67 -10.22 11.74
N GLU A 128 -1.15 -11.41 12.06
CA GLU A 128 -2.34 -12.00 11.44
C GLU A 128 -3.49 -12.05 12.45
N GLU A 129 -4.67 -11.60 12.03
CA GLU A 129 -5.91 -11.73 12.79
C GLU A 129 -6.98 -12.39 11.93
N ARG A 130 -7.73 -13.32 12.52
CA ARG A 130 -8.87 -13.98 11.87
C ARG A 130 -10.14 -13.68 12.63
N MET A 131 -11.18 -13.26 11.92
CA MET A 131 -12.49 -12.99 12.49
C MET A 131 -13.61 -13.52 11.61
N THR A 132 -14.79 -13.71 12.21
CA THR A 132 -16.02 -14.05 11.48
C THR A 132 -17.09 -13.02 11.82
N LEU A 133 -17.58 -12.29 10.82
CA LEU A 133 -18.62 -11.27 10.96
C LEU A 133 -19.79 -11.65 10.05
N ALA A 134 -20.99 -11.76 10.63
CA ALA A 134 -22.22 -12.14 9.92
C ALA A 134 -22.07 -13.41 9.04
N GLY A 135 -21.30 -14.40 9.51
CA GLY A 135 -21.05 -15.66 8.79
C GLY A 135 -19.94 -15.60 7.73
N THR A 136 -19.36 -14.43 7.47
CA THR A 136 -18.22 -14.28 6.55
C THR A 136 -16.90 -14.30 7.30
N LYS A 137 -15.93 -15.08 6.81
CA LYS A 137 -14.57 -15.15 7.37
C LYS A 137 -13.68 -14.05 6.79
N TYR A 138 -12.93 -13.41 7.67
CA TYR A 138 -11.95 -12.40 7.32
C TYR A 138 -10.60 -12.79 7.88
N THR A 139 -9.56 -12.70 7.06
CA THR A 139 -8.16 -12.74 7.51
C THR A 139 -7.58 -11.36 7.27
N THR A 140 -7.02 -10.76 8.32
CA THR A 140 -6.38 -9.43 8.24
C THR A 140 -4.90 -9.57 8.56
N TYR A 141 -4.06 -9.12 7.65
CA TYR A 141 -2.61 -9.01 7.83
C TYR A 141 -2.25 -7.55 8.09
N LYS A 142 -1.61 -7.29 9.23
CA LYS A 142 -1.39 -5.93 9.73
C LYS A 142 0.08 -5.57 9.83
N TRP A 143 0.43 -4.44 9.24
CA TRP A 143 1.68 -3.73 9.50
C TRP A 143 1.35 -2.42 10.22
N ILE A 144 1.87 -2.28 11.43
CA ILE A 144 1.63 -1.12 12.29
C ILE A 144 2.92 -0.33 12.41
N GLY A 145 2.94 0.87 11.84
CA GLY A 145 4.00 1.85 12.03
C GLY A 145 3.73 2.76 13.23
N ALA A 146 4.57 3.79 13.41
CA ALA A 146 4.35 4.80 14.45
C ALA A 146 3.18 5.75 14.12
N GLU A 147 3.04 6.13 12.85
CA GLU A 147 2.07 7.15 12.41
C GLU A 147 0.97 6.61 11.49
N ALA A 148 1.19 5.43 10.90
CA ALA A 148 0.31 4.84 9.89
C ALA A 148 0.23 3.32 10.03
N TYR A 149 -0.79 2.76 9.40
CA TYR A 149 -1.03 1.32 9.32
C TYR A 149 -1.27 0.89 7.88
N ILE A 150 -0.96 -0.38 7.60
CA ILE A 150 -1.34 -1.07 6.38
C ILE A 150 -2.06 -2.36 6.77
N TYR A 151 -3.25 -2.57 6.22
CA TYR A 151 -4.00 -3.82 6.35
C TYR A 151 -4.23 -4.45 4.99
N ILE A 152 -3.96 -5.74 4.88
CA ILE A 152 -4.52 -6.59 3.81
C ILE A 152 -5.67 -7.36 4.44
N ILE A 153 -6.89 -7.12 3.95
CA ILE A 153 -8.12 -7.73 4.43
C ILE A 153 -8.62 -8.67 3.35
N GLN A 154 -8.62 -9.96 3.66
CA GLN A 154 -9.09 -11.00 2.77
C GLN A 154 -10.45 -11.51 3.23
N ARG A 155 -11.45 -11.42 2.36
CA ARG A 155 -12.82 -11.87 2.62
C ARG A 155 -13.07 -13.20 1.92
N ASP A 156 -13.11 -14.30 2.66
CA ASP A 156 -13.44 -15.66 2.19
C ASP A 156 -12.86 -16.05 0.81
N HIS A 157 -11.62 -15.62 0.51
CA HIS A 157 -10.97 -15.81 -0.79
C HIS A 157 -11.74 -15.25 -2.02
N ALA A 158 -12.67 -14.32 -1.82
CA ALA A 158 -13.39 -13.64 -2.89
C ALA A 158 -12.74 -12.30 -3.24
N ASP A 159 -12.52 -11.48 -2.23
CA ASP A 159 -12.01 -10.11 -2.37
C ASP A 159 -10.81 -9.88 -1.44
N LEU A 160 -9.92 -9.02 -1.90
CA LEU A 160 -8.76 -8.51 -1.19
C LEU A 160 -8.84 -6.99 -1.18
N ASP A 161 -8.97 -6.43 0.01
CA ASP A 161 -8.90 -4.99 0.25
C ASP A 161 -7.55 -4.66 0.90
N ILE A 162 -6.90 -3.61 0.42
CA ILE A 162 -5.69 -3.08 1.03
C ILE A 162 -6.01 -1.70 1.58
N GLU A 163 -5.97 -1.55 2.90
CA GLU A 163 -6.12 -0.26 3.54
C GLU A 163 -4.76 0.30 3.92
N TYR A 164 -4.48 1.54 3.50
CA TYR A 164 -3.35 2.32 4.00
C TYR A 164 -3.89 3.59 4.63
N GLY A 165 -3.61 3.82 5.92
CA GLY A 165 -4.17 4.97 6.62
C GLY A 165 -3.33 5.50 7.76
N SER A 166 -3.63 6.73 8.18
CA SER A 166 -2.97 7.40 9.32
C SER A 166 -3.73 7.15 10.62
N PHE A 167 -3.01 7.06 11.73
CA PHE A 167 -3.66 7.03 13.06
C PHE A 167 -4.35 8.35 13.37
N GLN A 168 -3.68 9.47 13.10
CA GLN A 168 -4.24 10.80 13.35
C GLN A 168 -5.57 11.03 12.62
N GLY A 169 -5.64 10.69 11.33
CA GLY A 169 -6.86 10.90 10.57
C GLY A 169 -7.94 9.87 10.89
N ARG A 170 -7.58 8.64 11.29
CA ARG A 170 -8.54 7.67 11.85
C ARG A 170 -9.18 8.19 13.13
N ASP A 171 -8.38 8.71 14.06
CA ASP A 171 -8.89 9.22 15.34
C ASP A 171 -9.81 10.44 15.10
N ARG A 172 -9.49 11.27 14.11
CA ARG A 172 -10.38 12.35 13.64
C ARG A 172 -11.70 11.82 13.07
N SER A 173 -11.65 10.75 12.28
CA SER A 173 -12.84 10.10 11.74
C SER A 173 -13.79 9.63 12.85
N ILE A 174 -13.23 9.03 13.90
CA ILE A 174 -13.97 8.58 15.08
C ILE A 174 -14.61 9.77 15.81
N ASP A 175 -13.84 10.83 16.09
CA ASP A 175 -14.33 12.04 16.75
C ASP A 175 -15.47 12.73 15.97
N GLU A 176 -15.38 12.81 14.64
CA GLU A 176 -16.47 13.35 13.82
C GLU A 176 -17.72 12.47 13.81
N ALA A 177 -17.55 11.14 13.84
CA ALA A 177 -18.66 10.20 13.95
C ALA A 177 -19.39 10.33 15.29
N GLU A 178 -18.64 10.46 16.40
CA GLU A 178 -19.19 10.68 17.73
C GLU A 178 -19.94 12.01 17.82
N LYS A 179 -19.35 13.10 17.31
CA LYS A 179 -20.00 14.41 17.23
C LYS A 179 -21.26 14.38 16.36
N CYS A 180 -21.22 13.66 15.24
CA CYS A 180 -22.39 13.46 14.39
C CYS A 180 -23.52 12.75 15.16
N ALA A 181 -23.20 11.66 15.87
CA ALA A 181 -24.17 10.92 16.68
C ALA A 181 -24.77 11.81 17.78
N GLN A 182 -23.94 12.59 18.48
CA GLN A 182 -24.41 13.53 19.50
C GLN A 182 -25.37 14.58 18.92
N ARG A 183 -25.04 15.18 17.78
CA ARG A 183 -25.92 16.15 17.10
C ARG A 183 -27.27 15.55 16.72
N LYS A 184 -27.31 14.29 16.29
CA LYS A 184 -28.57 13.59 15.95
C LYS A 184 -29.45 13.38 17.19
N LEU A 185 -28.83 12.98 18.30
CA LEU A 185 -29.51 12.82 19.59
C LEU A 185 -30.09 14.16 20.08
N GLU A 186 -29.32 15.25 19.99
CA GLU A 186 -29.74 16.60 20.42
C GLU A 186 -30.87 17.18 19.56
N LYS A 187 -30.94 16.84 18.27
CA LYS A 187 -31.98 17.31 17.35
C LYS A 187 -33.28 16.50 17.41
N GLY A 188 -33.30 15.38 18.14
CA GLY A 188 -34.45 14.48 18.16
C GLY A 188 -34.71 13.79 16.82
N ASP A 189 -33.70 13.76 15.93
CA ASP A 189 -33.73 12.94 14.71
C ASP A 189 -33.58 11.47 15.16
N ASN A 190 -34.69 10.87 15.58
CA ASN A 190 -34.74 9.46 15.96
C ASN A 190 -34.31 8.59 14.77
N ILE A 191 -33.40 7.66 15.05
CA ILE A 191 -32.99 6.55 14.17
C ILE A 191 -34.22 5.73 13.77
#